data_AF-A0A9D5PPU8-F1
#
_entry.id   AF-A0A9D5PPU8-F1
#
_cell.length_a   1.000
_cell.length_b   1.000
_cell.length_c   1.000
_cell.angle_alpha   90.00
_cell.angle_beta   90.00
_cell.angle_gamma   90.00
#
_symmetry.space_group_name_H-M   'P 1'
#
loop_
_entity.id
_entity.type
_entity.pdbx_description
1 polymer ?
#
loop_
_entity_poly.entity_id
_entity_poly.type
_entity_poly.pdbx_seq_one_letter_code
_entity_poly.pdbx_strand_id
1 'polypeptide(L)'
;MEDLSNMTYSVPTDSLGRYVGLFRNFSRCSDKFLLDIKSSLGLGMDISELKLCRSSYLKSMRNDISLSALYLFDEIVKGAKQLSQNQTITDVFFGDKDMLDTYNDLFEKHCLLCGEDISPLSLTSAASVASKYMSMIGLRSRLGNTEASFLEENTAFSIILPTDDISFEEYEALVKKLIFKQDISEKILRLKSIDSRGIAVALSDMAVGIYADIYSIPCMPEHPELSHLATECHSRYIIATDKEDIPQIAELAEELGLIVSYFAKAISTPVFSLLQREHISFSADMALLRELGGSTVPQSFELGADHRQSFIDAVNSTIDSLLPALAESADLQDIILHTDYTFSADADKAPLGASLASILGVYRVICELCIPNSYRVRYSHKDELSLGVTSEQKDGLPKLPSCFSRSFSGVYLLSFDHTENTLPDFESLRGMCSFIKELCASGAIISAKAVNGSVSEALDAMQTAHRIILEKSAYDTLSSSTRGIIVESSIPLKMGILLGSIY
;
A
#
# COMPACT_ATOMS: atom_id res chain seq x y z
N MET A 1 18.81 -36.05 -26.19
CA MET A 1 17.65 -36.76 -25.63
C MET A 1 18.11 -37.34 -24.30
N GLU A 2 18.10 -36.55 -23.23
CA GLU A 2 18.02 -37.14 -21.89
C GLU A 2 16.54 -37.45 -21.72
N ASP A 3 16.20 -38.73 -21.76
CA ASP A 3 14.83 -39.21 -21.83
C ASP A 3 14.00 -38.72 -20.63
N LEU A 4 12.73 -38.40 -20.90
CA LEU A 4 11.62 -38.28 -19.94
C LEU A 4 11.44 -39.52 -19.02
N SER A 5 12.34 -40.52 -19.12
CA SER A 5 12.50 -41.71 -18.28
C SER A 5 12.55 -41.48 -16.76
N ASN A 6 12.88 -40.27 -16.31
CA ASN A 6 12.89 -39.91 -14.88
C ASN A 6 11.51 -39.51 -14.33
N MET A 7 10.48 -39.43 -15.19
CA MET A 7 9.15 -39.02 -14.78
C MET A 7 8.20 -40.21 -14.88
N THR A 8 7.77 -40.69 -13.71
CA THR A 8 6.70 -41.68 -13.61
C THR A 8 5.37 -40.96 -13.59
N TYR A 9 4.65 -41.01 -14.71
CA TYR A 9 3.31 -40.44 -14.87
C TYR A 9 2.28 -41.54 -15.13
N SER A 10 1.08 -41.37 -14.59
CA SER A 10 -0.10 -42.13 -15.00
C SER A 10 -0.90 -41.33 -16.01
N VAL A 11 -1.31 -41.97 -17.12
CA VAL A 11 -2.41 -41.50 -17.97
C VAL A 11 -3.65 -42.31 -17.60
N PRO A 12 -4.78 -41.71 -17.17
CA PRO A 12 -5.14 -40.28 -17.00
C PRO A 12 -5.30 -39.88 -15.50
N THR A 13 -5.97 -38.76 -15.19
CA THR A 13 -5.51 -37.37 -14.98
C THR A 13 -6.26 -36.87 -13.73
N ASP A 14 -5.76 -35.88 -13.00
CA ASP A 14 -6.49 -35.30 -11.86
C ASP A 14 -7.86 -34.73 -12.28
N SER A 15 -8.66 -34.23 -11.32
CA SER A 15 -9.97 -33.63 -11.61
C SER A 15 -9.91 -32.43 -12.58
N LEU A 16 -8.71 -31.90 -12.85
CA LEU A 16 -8.44 -30.78 -13.76
C LEU A 16 -7.81 -31.22 -15.10
N GLY A 17 -7.72 -32.54 -15.36
CA GLY A 17 -7.18 -33.06 -16.62
C GLY A 17 -5.65 -32.98 -16.73
N ARG A 18 -4.94 -32.77 -15.61
CA ARG A 18 -3.47 -32.68 -15.57
C ARG A 18 -2.83 -34.02 -15.23
N TYR A 19 -1.55 -34.15 -15.59
CA TYR A 19 -0.78 -35.35 -15.29
C TYR A 19 -0.60 -35.52 -13.79
N VAL A 20 -0.79 -36.74 -13.28
CA VAL A 20 -0.46 -37.09 -11.89
C VAL A 20 0.76 -37.99 -11.91
N GLY A 21 1.71 -37.71 -11.03
CA GLY A 21 2.95 -38.46 -11.01
C GLY A 21 4.02 -37.88 -10.11
N LEU A 22 5.16 -38.57 -10.13
CA LEU A 22 6.36 -38.19 -9.40
C LEU A 22 7.46 -37.87 -10.40
N PHE A 23 8.04 -36.68 -10.24
CA PHE A 23 9.25 -36.29 -10.92
C PHE A 23 10.46 -36.68 -10.04
N ARG A 24 11.16 -37.74 -10.45
CA ARG A 24 12.32 -38.26 -9.74
C ARG A 24 13.58 -37.44 -10.01
N ASN A 25 14.43 -37.33 -8.99
CA ASN A 25 15.71 -36.60 -9.03
C ASN A 25 15.56 -35.11 -9.42
N PHE A 26 14.40 -34.51 -9.14
CA PHE A 26 14.14 -33.09 -9.35
C PHE A 26 15.23 -32.19 -8.76
N SER A 27 15.66 -32.43 -7.52
CA SER A 27 16.65 -31.57 -6.86
C SER A 27 18.03 -31.56 -7.54
N ARG A 28 18.30 -32.53 -8.42
CA ARG A 28 19.59 -32.74 -9.11
C ARG A 28 19.48 -32.61 -10.64
N CYS A 29 18.31 -32.28 -11.16
CA CYS A 29 18.13 -32.18 -12.62
C CYS A 29 18.83 -30.94 -13.19
N SER A 30 19.18 -31.02 -14.49
CA SER A 30 19.86 -29.92 -15.19
C SER A 30 18.89 -28.78 -15.51
N ASP A 31 19.43 -27.57 -15.70
CA ASP A 31 18.63 -26.40 -16.10
C ASP A 31 17.91 -26.61 -17.43
N LYS A 32 18.53 -27.34 -18.36
CA LYS A 32 17.92 -27.71 -19.64
C LYS A 32 16.68 -28.57 -19.44
N PHE A 33 16.76 -29.54 -18.52
CA PHE A 33 15.64 -30.43 -18.22
C PHE A 33 14.48 -29.69 -17.55
N LEU A 34 14.75 -28.67 -16.73
CA LEU A 34 13.71 -27.79 -16.18
C LEU A 34 12.94 -27.04 -17.28
N LEU A 35 13.63 -26.58 -18.33
CA LEU A 35 13.00 -25.90 -19.47
C LEU A 35 12.14 -26.86 -20.31
N ASP A 36 12.62 -28.09 -20.51
CA ASP A 36 11.87 -29.13 -21.24
C ASP A 36 10.57 -29.49 -20.47
N ILE A 37 10.63 -29.56 -19.13
CA ILE A 37 9.46 -29.81 -18.28
C ILE A 37 8.49 -28.64 -18.27
N LYS A 38 8.99 -27.40 -18.13
CA LYS A 38 8.16 -26.19 -18.23
C LYS A 38 7.30 -26.24 -19.49
N SER A 39 7.94 -26.55 -20.62
CA SER A 39 7.28 -26.62 -21.93
C SER A 39 6.31 -27.80 -22.03
N SER A 40 6.67 -28.96 -21.48
CA SER A 40 5.85 -30.18 -21.55
C SER A 40 4.61 -30.13 -20.67
N LEU A 41 4.69 -29.50 -19.49
CA LEU A 41 3.59 -29.39 -18.53
C LEU A 41 2.81 -28.08 -18.65
N GLY A 42 3.27 -27.13 -19.47
CA GLY A 42 2.62 -25.83 -19.67
C GLY A 42 2.69 -24.91 -18.44
N LEU A 43 3.80 -24.94 -17.69
CA LEU A 43 3.96 -24.15 -16.46
C LEU A 43 4.17 -22.66 -16.77
N GLY A 44 3.53 -21.79 -15.99
CA GLY A 44 3.71 -20.33 -16.00
C GLY A 44 4.95 -19.84 -15.25
N MET A 45 5.59 -20.69 -14.45
CA MET A 45 6.86 -20.38 -13.79
C MET A 45 8.02 -20.14 -14.77
N ASP A 46 8.90 -19.20 -14.42
CA ASP A 46 10.17 -18.94 -15.07
C ASP A 46 11.28 -19.83 -14.53
N ILE A 47 12.41 -19.83 -15.23
CA ILE A 47 13.54 -20.69 -14.88
C ILE A 47 14.12 -20.34 -13.50
N SER A 48 14.07 -19.09 -13.08
CA SER A 48 14.47 -18.64 -11.73
C SER A 48 13.57 -19.26 -10.66
N GLU A 49 12.26 -19.28 -10.86
CA GLU A 49 11.26 -19.83 -9.93
C GLU A 49 11.35 -21.36 -9.85
N LEU A 50 11.58 -22.04 -10.98
CA LEU A 50 11.85 -23.48 -11.02
C LEU A 50 13.16 -23.83 -10.31
N LYS A 51 14.20 -23.01 -10.48
CA LYS A 51 15.48 -23.16 -9.75
C LYS A 51 15.30 -22.95 -8.25
N LEU A 52 14.45 -22.00 -7.86
CA LEU A 52 14.11 -21.78 -6.47
C LEU A 52 13.46 -23.03 -5.86
N CYS A 53 12.43 -23.58 -6.52
CA CYS A 53 11.80 -24.85 -6.13
C CYS A 53 12.84 -25.98 -6.00
N ARG A 54 13.71 -26.15 -7.02
CA ARG A 54 14.78 -27.15 -7.02
C ARG A 54 15.72 -26.98 -5.84
N SER A 55 16.14 -25.75 -5.56
CA SER A 55 17.08 -25.43 -4.48
C SER A 55 16.48 -25.67 -3.09
N SER A 56 15.20 -25.38 -2.89
CA SER A 56 14.48 -25.65 -1.64
C SER A 56 14.38 -27.15 -1.37
N TYR A 57 14.06 -27.96 -2.40
CA TYR A 57 14.02 -29.42 -2.28
C TYR A 57 15.42 -30.00 -1.99
N LEU A 58 16.47 -29.46 -2.62
CA LEU A 58 17.85 -29.85 -2.33
C LEU A 58 18.24 -29.54 -0.87
N LYS A 59 17.93 -28.33 -0.37
CA LYS A 59 18.17 -27.93 1.03
C LYS A 59 17.42 -28.83 2.02
N SER A 60 16.21 -29.26 1.66
CA SER A 60 15.37 -30.16 2.46
C SER A 60 15.76 -31.64 2.34
N MET A 61 16.87 -31.96 1.66
CA MET A 61 17.31 -33.34 1.36
C MET A 61 16.24 -34.20 0.64
N ARG A 62 15.36 -33.57 -0.13
CA ARG A 62 14.34 -34.23 -0.96
C ARG A 62 14.83 -34.32 -2.40
N ASN A 63 14.79 -35.53 -2.97
CA ASN A 63 15.20 -35.75 -4.35
C ASN A 63 14.05 -35.62 -5.35
N ASP A 64 12.83 -35.99 -4.93
CA ASP A 64 11.69 -36.13 -5.83
C ASP A 64 10.61 -35.10 -5.48
N ILE A 65 9.85 -34.66 -6.49
CA ILE A 65 8.70 -33.77 -6.33
C ILE A 65 7.48 -34.39 -6.99
N SER A 66 6.33 -34.32 -6.33
CA SER A 66 5.04 -34.69 -6.94
C SER A 66 4.60 -33.62 -7.93
N LEU A 67 3.98 -33.99 -9.05
CA LEU A 67 3.43 -33.01 -9.98
C LEU A 67 2.38 -32.10 -9.35
N SER A 68 1.53 -32.61 -8.46
CA SER A 68 0.53 -31.82 -7.76
C SER A 68 1.15 -30.67 -6.95
N ALA A 69 2.31 -30.90 -6.32
CA ALA A 69 3.08 -29.84 -5.65
C ALA A 69 3.63 -28.81 -6.65
N LEU A 70 4.11 -29.27 -7.80
CA LEU A 70 4.63 -28.37 -8.84
C LEU A 70 3.51 -27.50 -9.43
N TYR A 71 2.31 -28.05 -9.62
CA TYR A 71 1.14 -27.27 -10.03
C TYR A 71 0.67 -26.28 -8.97
N LEU A 72 0.72 -26.64 -7.68
CA LEU A 72 0.47 -25.67 -6.60
C LEU A 72 1.44 -24.49 -6.69
N PHE A 73 2.74 -24.76 -6.82
CA PHE A 73 3.74 -23.69 -6.96
C PHE A 73 3.52 -22.83 -8.20
N ASP A 74 3.13 -23.46 -9.31
CA ASP A 74 2.79 -22.76 -10.55
C ASP A 74 1.60 -21.80 -10.37
N GLU A 75 0.54 -22.25 -9.71
CA GLU A 75 -0.64 -21.44 -9.45
C GLU A 75 -0.35 -20.31 -8.44
N ILE A 76 0.47 -20.55 -7.41
CA ILE A 76 0.94 -19.49 -6.51
C ILE A 76 1.67 -18.40 -7.30
N VAL A 77 2.57 -18.79 -8.20
CA VAL A 77 3.33 -17.84 -9.02
C VAL A 77 2.42 -17.09 -9.98
N LYS A 78 1.49 -17.76 -10.66
CA LYS A 78 0.49 -17.09 -11.52
C LYS A 78 -0.31 -16.06 -10.72
N GLY A 79 -0.80 -16.46 -9.54
CA GLY A 79 -1.51 -15.58 -8.63
C GLY A 79 -0.65 -14.38 -8.18
N ALA A 80 0.60 -14.62 -7.78
CA ALA A 80 1.55 -13.59 -7.41
C ALA A 80 1.77 -12.57 -8.55
N LYS A 81 1.86 -13.06 -9.79
CA LYS A 81 2.05 -12.23 -10.99
C LYS A 81 0.82 -11.37 -11.33
N GLN A 82 -0.38 -11.74 -10.87
CA GLN A 82 -1.60 -10.92 -10.99
C GLN A 82 -1.70 -9.79 -9.96
N LEU A 83 -0.83 -9.77 -8.94
CA LEU A 83 -0.89 -8.73 -7.91
C LEU A 83 -0.16 -7.46 -8.33
N SER A 84 -0.82 -6.31 -8.16
CA SER A 84 -0.22 -4.99 -8.38
C SER A 84 1.02 -4.76 -7.52
N GLN A 85 1.04 -5.31 -6.30
CA GLN A 85 2.17 -5.14 -5.36
C GLN A 85 3.46 -5.83 -5.82
N ASN A 86 3.32 -6.85 -6.68
CA ASN A 86 4.43 -7.61 -7.23
C ASN A 86 4.87 -7.05 -8.59
N GLN A 87 4.28 -5.96 -9.07
CA GLN A 87 4.74 -5.29 -10.28
C GLN A 87 5.99 -4.46 -9.95
N THR A 88 7.07 -4.75 -10.66
CA THR A 88 8.34 -4.03 -10.55
C THR A 88 8.54 -3.14 -11.76
N ILE A 89 8.89 -1.88 -11.51
CA ILE A 89 9.16 -0.86 -12.50
C ILE A 89 10.52 -1.15 -13.14
N THR A 90 10.53 -1.48 -14.43
CA THR A 90 11.78 -1.69 -15.19
C THR A 90 12.14 -0.52 -16.07
N ASP A 91 11.15 -0.02 -16.82
CA ASP A 91 11.32 1.07 -17.77
C ASP A 91 10.21 2.07 -17.57
N VAL A 92 10.53 3.36 -17.58
CA VAL A 92 9.53 4.43 -17.52
C VAL A 92 9.81 5.43 -18.61
N PHE A 93 8.84 5.59 -19.50
CA PHE A 93 8.87 6.56 -20.59
C PHE A 93 8.06 7.78 -20.18
N PHE A 94 8.65 8.96 -20.31
CA PHE A 94 8.03 10.22 -19.89
C PHE A 94 7.73 11.09 -21.10
N GLY A 95 6.49 11.55 -21.20
CA GLY A 95 6.11 12.66 -22.07
C GLY A 95 6.34 14.03 -21.43
N ASP A 96 6.75 14.06 -20.16
CA ASP A 96 6.81 15.24 -19.32
C ASP A 96 8.14 15.36 -18.57
N LYS A 97 8.76 16.54 -18.63
CA LYS A 97 10.08 16.78 -18.02
C LYS A 97 10.02 16.80 -16.49
N ASP A 98 8.99 17.40 -15.90
CA ASP A 98 8.90 17.55 -14.44
C ASP A 98 8.73 16.16 -13.77
N MET A 99 7.91 15.29 -14.36
CA MET A 99 7.77 13.90 -13.91
C MET A 99 9.07 13.10 -14.08
N LEU A 100 9.79 13.28 -15.21
CA LEU A 100 11.08 12.61 -15.46
C LEU A 100 12.13 13.01 -14.42
N ASP A 101 12.31 14.32 -14.21
CA ASP A 101 13.29 14.85 -13.26
C ASP A 101 12.98 14.36 -11.83
N THR A 102 11.69 14.32 -11.48
CA THR A 102 11.23 13.80 -10.18
C THR A 102 11.47 12.30 -10.03
N TYR A 103 11.22 11.51 -11.07
CA TYR A 103 11.47 10.06 -11.04
C TYR A 103 12.95 9.73 -10.93
N ASN A 104 13.80 10.43 -11.70
CA ASN A 104 15.25 10.23 -11.64
C ASN A 104 15.78 10.48 -10.23
N ASP A 105 15.32 11.57 -9.61
CA ASP A 105 15.68 11.93 -8.24
C ASP A 105 15.18 10.89 -7.21
N LEU A 106 13.97 10.35 -7.38
CA LEU A 106 13.43 9.26 -6.56
C LEU A 106 14.26 7.98 -6.72
N PHE A 107 14.56 7.60 -7.97
CA PHE A 107 15.28 6.38 -8.28
C PHE A 107 16.73 6.42 -7.75
N GLU A 108 17.40 7.56 -7.88
CA GLU A 108 18.73 7.77 -7.30
C GLU A 108 18.72 7.55 -5.78
N LYS A 109 17.72 8.12 -5.09
CA LYS A 109 17.56 7.92 -3.64
C LYS A 109 17.18 6.49 -3.27
N HIS A 110 16.37 5.81 -4.09
CA HIS A 110 16.09 4.38 -3.89
C HIS A 110 17.37 3.53 -3.97
N CYS A 111 18.21 3.78 -4.96
CA CYS A 111 19.52 3.12 -5.09
C CYS A 111 20.41 3.40 -3.88
N LEU A 112 20.47 4.66 -3.43
CA LEU A 112 21.20 5.06 -2.23
C LEU A 112 20.72 4.31 -0.97
N LEU A 113 19.40 4.12 -0.83
CA LEU A 113 18.79 3.42 0.30
C LEU A 113 19.02 1.89 0.27
N CYS A 114 19.14 1.29 -0.92
CA CYS A 114 19.34 -0.15 -1.07
C CYS A 114 20.81 -0.57 -0.88
N GLY A 115 21.77 0.31 -1.17
CA GLY A 115 23.20 -0.04 -1.09
C GLY A 115 23.64 -0.99 -2.21
N GLU A 116 24.40 -2.04 -1.86
CA GLU A 116 25.01 -2.96 -2.84
C GLU A 116 23.99 -3.89 -3.52
N ASP A 117 22.89 -4.24 -2.83
CA ASP A 117 21.82 -5.08 -3.36
C ASP A 117 20.62 -4.21 -3.75
N ILE A 118 20.63 -3.66 -4.97
CA ILE A 118 19.53 -2.82 -5.48
C ILE A 118 18.28 -3.67 -5.69
N SER A 119 17.38 -3.63 -4.71
CA SER A 119 16.05 -4.25 -4.85
C SER A 119 15.26 -3.59 -5.99
N PRO A 120 14.49 -4.35 -6.80
CA PRO A 120 13.66 -3.80 -7.85
C PRO A 120 12.68 -2.75 -7.28
N LEU A 121 12.48 -1.65 -8.01
CA LEU A 121 11.53 -0.61 -7.61
C LEU A 121 10.10 -1.10 -7.86
N SER A 122 9.23 -1.11 -6.85
CA SER A 122 7.78 -1.32 -6.96
C SER A 122 7.01 -0.08 -6.53
N LEU A 123 5.69 -0.04 -6.72
CA LEU A 123 4.86 1.06 -6.19
C LEU A 123 5.00 1.22 -4.67
N THR A 124 5.07 0.10 -3.94
CA THR A 124 5.27 0.12 -2.49
C THR A 124 6.65 0.67 -2.12
N SER A 125 7.71 0.24 -2.81
CA SER A 125 9.04 0.76 -2.52
C SER A 125 9.15 2.24 -2.89
N ALA A 126 8.60 2.65 -4.03
CA ALA A 126 8.56 4.04 -4.47
C ALA A 126 7.85 4.96 -3.45
N ALA A 127 6.69 4.56 -2.94
CA ALA A 127 5.98 5.29 -1.89
C ALA A 127 6.79 5.41 -0.58
N SER A 128 7.69 4.45 -0.31
CA SER A 128 8.54 4.46 0.89
C SER A 128 9.79 5.33 0.79
N VAL A 129 10.24 5.68 -0.42
CA VAL A 129 11.55 6.33 -0.65
C VAL A 129 11.65 7.64 0.13
N ALA A 130 10.64 8.51 0.03
CA ALA A 130 10.63 9.80 0.72
C ALA A 130 10.86 9.64 2.22
N SER A 131 10.08 8.79 2.89
CA SER A 131 10.14 8.62 4.34
C SER A 131 11.46 8.02 4.82
N LYS A 132 11.96 7.02 4.08
CA LYS A 132 13.26 6.40 4.35
C LYS A 132 14.40 7.39 4.16
N TYR A 133 14.37 8.18 3.09
CA TYR A 133 15.39 9.19 2.81
C TYR A 133 15.37 10.32 3.84
N MET A 134 14.19 10.86 4.17
CA MET A 134 14.04 11.88 5.22
C MET A 134 14.61 11.37 6.55
N SER A 135 14.32 10.12 6.91
CA SER A 135 14.87 9.49 8.11
C SER A 135 16.40 9.36 8.05
N MET A 136 16.97 9.03 6.89
CA MET A 136 18.41 8.93 6.67
C MET A 136 19.12 10.28 6.87
N ILE A 137 18.53 11.39 6.39
CA ILE A 137 19.11 12.74 6.55
C ILE A 137 18.80 13.37 7.93
N GLY A 138 18.21 12.60 8.86
CA GLY A 138 17.97 13.02 10.25
C GLY A 138 16.57 13.56 10.54
N LEU A 139 15.66 13.57 9.56
CA LEU A 139 14.27 13.97 9.70
C LEU A 139 13.39 12.73 9.96
N ARG A 140 13.25 12.35 11.24
CA ARG A 140 12.54 11.11 11.64
C ARG A 140 11.02 11.29 11.75
N SER A 141 10.26 10.26 11.31
CA SER A 141 8.86 10.03 11.70
C SER A 141 8.78 9.07 12.92
N ARG A 142 7.77 9.23 13.78
CA ARG A 142 7.63 8.48 15.06
C ARG A 142 7.01 7.08 14.92
N LEU A 143 6.39 6.76 13.77
CA LEU A 143 5.67 5.51 13.59
C LEU A 143 6.61 4.42 13.06
N GLY A 144 6.91 3.44 13.91
CA GLY A 144 7.61 2.22 13.53
C GLY A 144 6.68 1.23 12.81
N ASN A 145 7.24 0.50 11.84
CA ASN A 145 6.55 -0.57 11.12
C ASN A 145 6.14 -1.71 12.09
N THR A 146 4.84 -1.90 12.33
CA THR A 146 4.29 -2.93 13.23
C THR A 146 3.81 -4.18 12.50
N GLU A 147 4.62 -4.81 11.65
CA GLU A 147 4.17 -5.99 10.88
C GLU A 147 4.96 -7.29 11.07
N ALA A 148 6.05 -7.31 11.83
CA ALA A 148 7.06 -8.36 11.69
C ALA A 148 7.17 -9.37 12.85
N SER A 149 6.06 -9.82 13.44
CA SER A 149 6.10 -11.00 14.33
C SER A 149 5.20 -12.12 13.80
N PHE A 150 5.74 -13.34 13.80
CA PHE A 150 4.98 -14.55 13.50
C PHE A 150 4.13 -14.93 14.71
N LEU A 151 2.97 -15.52 14.44
CA LEU A 151 2.06 -16.01 15.47
C LEU A 151 2.64 -17.22 16.22
N GLU A 152 2.22 -17.37 17.47
CA GLU A 152 2.68 -18.42 18.37
C GLU A 152 2.18 -19.83 17.96
N GLU A 153 2.79 -20.86 18.53
CA GLU A 153 2.40 -22.25 18.27
C GLU A 153 0.99 -22.55 18.81
N ASN A 154 0.24 -23.39 18.11
CA ASN A 154 -1.15 -23.75 18.38
C ASN A 154 -2.20 -22.64 18.16
N THR A 155 -1.81 -21.45 17.69
CA THR A 155 -2.78 -20.49 17.15
C THR A 155 -3.63 -21.16 16.07
N ALA A 156 -4.94 -21.00 16.17
CA ALA A 156 -5.90 -21.62 15.27
C ALA A 156 -6.26 -20.67 14.13
N PHE A 157 -6.39 -21.21 12.92
CA PHE A 157 -6.79 -20.49 11.72
C PHE A 157 -8.19 -20.93 11.28
N SER A 158 -9.05 -19.94 11.09
CA SER A 158 -10.41 -20.12 10.57
C SER A 158 -10.65 -19.22 9.38
N ILE A 159 -11.43 -19.68 8.41
CA ILE A 159 -11.88 -18.89 7.27
C ILE A 159 -13.29 -18.37 7.55
N ILE A 160 -13.54 -17.11 7.22
CA ILE A 160 -14.87 -16.49 7.26
C ILE A 160 -15.52 -16.61 5.89
N LEU A 161 -16.76 -17.10 5.85
CA LEU A 161 -17.55 -17.28 4.64
C LEU A 161 -18.93 -16.65 4.78
N PRO A 162 -19.56 -16.20 3.69
CA PRO A 162 -20.98 -15.88 3.73
C PRO A 162 -21.85 -17.15 3.69
N THR A 163 -23.03 -17.11 4.32
CA THR A 163 -24.05 -18.19 4.24
C THR A 163 -24.73 -18.21 2.88
N ASP A 164 -24.91 -17.04 2.28
CA ASP A 164 -25.59 -16.82 1.01
C ASP A 164 -24.63 -16.32 -0.07
N ASP A 165 -25.04 -16.43 -1.33
CA ASP A 165 -24.29 -15.86 -2.45
C ASP A 165 -24.50 -14.34 -2.50
N ILE A 166 -23.58 -13.61 -1.87
CA ILE A 166 -23.62 -12.14 -1.71
C ILE A 166 -22.47 -11.49 -2.47
N SER A 167 -22.60 -10.19 -2.77
CA SER A 167 -21.50 -9.44 -3.40
C SER A 167 -20.30 -9.32 -2.45
N PHE A 168 -19.10 -9.14 -3.01
CA PHE A 168 -17.90 -8.96 -2.20
C PHE A 168 -18.00 -7.74 -1.29
N GLU A 169 -18.63 -6.65 -1.72
CA GLU A 169 -18.82 -5.44 -0.91
C GLU A 169 -19.74 -5.70 0.29
N GLU A 170 -20.80 -6.47 0.09
CA GLU A 170 -21.70 -6.87 1.16
C GLU A 170 -20.98 -7.79 2.15
N TYR A 171 -20.25 -8.78 1.65
CA TYR A 171 -19.39 -9.65 2.45
C TYR A 171 -18.37 -8.86 3.27
N GLU A 172 -17.65 -7.91 2.67
CA GLU A 172 -16.67 -7.07 3.35
C GLU A 172 -17.33 -6.24 4.46
N ALA A 173 -18.53 -5.71 4.22
CA ALA A 173 -19.28 -4.96 5.22
C ALA A 173 -19.72 -5.84 6.41
N LEU A 174 -20.14 -7.08 6.16
CA LEU A 174 -20.50 -8.04 7.21
C LEU A 174 -19.27 -8.46 8.03
N VAL A 175 -18.14 -8.75 7.38
CA VAL A 175 -16.88 -9.07 8.06
C VAL A 175 -16.45 -7.90 8.94
N LYS A 176 -16.51 -6.66 8.43
CA LYS A 176 -16.23 -5.45 9.24
C LYS A 176 -17.14 -5.37 10.47
N LYS A 177 -18.45 -5.58 10.30
CA LYS A 177 -19.39 -5.59 11.44
C LYS A 177 -19.03 -6.64 12.48
N LEU A 178 -18.60 -7.83 12.05
CA LEU A 178 -18.18 -8.91 12.95
C LEU A 178 -16.92 -8.52 13.73
N ILE A 179 -15.84 -8.12 13.03
CA ILE A 179 -14.55 -7.84 13.66
C ILE A 179 -14.56 -6.61 14.58
N PHE A 180 -15.49 -5.67 14.35
CA PHE A 180 -15.66 -4.48 15.20
C PHE A 180 -16.60 -4.70 16.39
N LYS A 181 -17.20 -5.88 16.58
CA LYS A 181 -17.85 -6.23 17.85
C LYS A 181 -16.76 -6.33 18.93
N GLN A 182 -16.92 -5.59 20.03
CA GLN A 182 -15.93 -5.48 21.10
C GLN A 182 -15.45 -6.86 21.59
N ASP A 183 -16.40 -7.77 21.86
CA ASP A 183 -16.14 -9.13 22.35
C ASP A 183 -15.32 -10.00 21.40
N ILE A 184 -15.26 -9.66 20.11
CA ILE A 184 -14.52 -10.40 19.07
C ILE A 184 -13.16 -9.74 18.80
N SER A 185 -13.13 -8.41 18.75
CA SER A 185 -11.93 -7.64 18.41
C SER A 185 -10.73 -7.96 19.32
N GLU A 186 -10.99 -8.23 20.60
CA GLU A 186 -9.96 -8.58 21.60
C GLU A 186 -9.41 -10.00 21.45
N LYS A 187 -10.13 -10.88 20.73
CA LYS A 187 -9.80 -12.30 20.53
C LYS A 187 -9.09 -12.59 19.21
N ILE A 188 -9.16 -11.65 18.26
CA ILE A 188 -8.48 -11.76 16.97
C ILE A 188 -7.01 -11.40 17.15
N LEU A 189 -6.14 -12.39 17.05
CA LEU A 189 -4.69 -12.21 17.05
C LEU A 189 -4.21 -11.62 15.72
N ARG A 190 -4.81 -12.06 14.60
CA ARG A 190 -4.49 -11.53 13.27
C ARG A 190 -5.64 -11.77 12.30
N LEU A 191 -5.86 -10.82 11.40
CA LEU A 191 -6.78 -10.92 10.27
C LEU A 191 -5.97 -10.76 8.99
N LYS A 192 -6.19 -11.61 7.98
CA LYS A 192 -5.51 -11.55 6.68
C LYS A 192 -6.52 -11.85 5.58
N SER A 193 -6.56 -11.03 4.54
CA SER A 193 -7.32 -11.35 3.32
C SER A 193 -6.56 -12.39 2.49
N ILE A 194 -7.31 -13.24 1.80
CA ILE A 194 -6.79 -14.18 0.81
C ILE A 194 -6.80 -13.45 -0.53
N ASP A 195 -5.60 -13.18 -1.05
CA ASP A 195 -5.40 -12.61 -2.37
C ASP A 195 -5.16 -13.70 -3.42
N SER A 196 -4.84 -13.31 -4.66
CA SER A 196 -4.63 -14.23 -5.80
C SER A 196 -3.57 -15.31 -5.57
N ARG A 197 -2.68 -15.17 -4.57
CA ARG A 197 -1.66 -16.17 -4.19
C ARG A 197 -2.24 -17.34 -3.38
N GLY A 198 -3.47 -17.19 -2.90
CA GLY A 198 -4.23 -18.23 -2.22
C GLY A 198 -3.88 -18.45 -0.74
N ILE A 199 -4.53 -19.46 -0.16
CA ILE A 199 -4.51 -19.77 1.27
C ILE A 199 -3.09 -20.17 1.73
N ALA A 200 -2.35 -20.90 0.91
CA ALA A 200 -1.02 -21.38 1.27
C ALA A 200 -0.05 -20.21 1.57
N VAL A 201 -0.09 -19.15 0.77
CA VAL A 201 0.75 -17.96 0.97
C VAL A 201 0.18 -17.07 2.08
N ALA A 202 -1.14 -16.91 2.15
CA ALA A 202 -1.76 -16.13 3.23
C ALA A 202 -1.38 -16.66 4.62
N LEU A 203 -1.38 -17.99 4.80
CA LEU A 203 -0.94 -18.62 6.04
C LEU A 203 0.57 -18.54 6.25
N SER A 204 1.37 -18.64 5.18
CA SER A 204 2.83 -18.54 5.31
C SER A 204 3.32 -17.14 5.69
N ASP A 205 2.56 -16.09 5.37
CA ASP A 205 2.80 -14.74 5.85
C ASP A 205 2.50 -14.55 7.35
N MET A 206 1.68 -15.42 7.96
CA MET A 206 1.19 -15.26 9.33
C MET A 206 1.94 -16.10 10.38
N ALA A 207 2.48 -17.26 10.00
CA ALA A 207 3.03 -18.23 10.94
C ALA A 207 4.44 -18.73 10.58
N VAL A 208 5.14 -19.26 11.58
CA VAL A 208 6.42 -19.96 11.37
C VAL A 208 6.18 -21.24 10.56
N GLY A 209 5.20 -22.03 10.95
CA GLY A 209 4.79 -23.29 10.31
C GLY A 209 3.30 -23.51 10.37
N ILE A 210 2.80 -24.40 9.49
CA ILE A 210 1.37 -24.70 9.37
C ILE A 210 1.12 -26.19 9.36
N TYR A 211 0.06 -26.60 10.03
CA TYR A 211 -0.53 -27.93 9.94
C TYR A 211 -2.02 -27.81 9.59
N ALA A 212 -2.43 -28.40 8.47
CA ALA A 212 -3.79 -28.33 7.96
C ALA A 212 -4.28 -29.68 7.42
N ASP A 213 -5.60 -29.92 7.43
CA ASP A 213 -6.24 -31.01 6.69
C ASP A 213 -6.94 -30.42 5.48
N ILE A 214 -6.60 -30.86 4.27
CA ILE A 214 -7.17 -30.31 3.03
C ILE A 214 -8.69 -30.46 2.96
N TYR A 215 -9.24 -31.53 3.55
CA TYR A 215 -10.70 -31.75 3.56
C TYR A 215 -11.43 -30.89 4.59
N SER A 216 -10.70 -30.33 5.56
CA SER A 216 -11.26 -29.37 6.52
C SER A 216 -11.31 -27.95 5.97
N ILE A 217 -10.60 -27.68 4.86
CA ILE A 217 -10.58 -26.35 4.25
C ILE A 217 -11.94 -26.09 3.60
N PRO A 218 -12.66 -25.03 4.02
CA PRO A 218 -13.95 -24.70 3.44
C PRO A 218 -13.84 -24.39 1.94
N CYS A 219 -14.93 -24.61 1.21
CA CYS A 219 -15.03 -24.33 -0.23
C CYS A 219 -14.11 -25.15 -1.14
N MET A 220 -13.51 -26.21 -0.61
CA MET A 220 -12.82 -27.22 -1.41
C MET A 220 -13.82 -28.14 -2.14
N PRO A 221 -13.49 -28.61 -3.36
CA PRO A 221 -14.29 -29.62 -4.05
C PRO A 221 -14.21 -30.97 -3.32
N GLU A 222 -15.14 -31.89 -3.66
CA GLU A 222 -15.22 -33.23 -3.06
C GLU A 222 -13.88 -34.01 -3.13
N HIS A 223 -13.09 -33.74 -4.16
CA HIS A 223 -11.74 -34.27 -4.36
C HIS A 223 -10.75 -33.11 -4.53
N PRO A 224 -10.23 -32.54 -3.43
CA PRO A 224 -9.36 -31.39 -3.52
C PRO A 224 -7.95 -31.77 -3.98
N GLU A 225 -7.50 -31.08 -5.01
CA GLU A 225 -6.12 -31.09 -5.48
C GLU A 225 -5.30 -30.02 -4.74
N LEU A 226 -3.98 -30.25 -4.62
CA LEU A 226 -3.10 -29.30 -3.94
C LEU A 226 -3.15 -27.89 -4.55
N SER A 227 -3.36 -27.76 -5.85
CA SER A 227 -3.43 -26.46 -6.52
C SER A 227 -4.60 -25.58 -6.05
N HIS A 228 -5.66 -26.15 -5.49
CA HIS A 228 -6.78 -25.36 -4.97
C HIS A 228 -6.39 -24.48 -3.78
N LEU A 229 -5.28 -24.80 -3.10
CA LEU A 229 -4.69 -23.95 -2.07
C LEU A 229 -4.18 -22.62 -2.61
N ALA A 230 -4.06 -22.47 -3.94
CA ALA A 230 -3.64 -21.25 -4.62
C ALA A 230 -4.80 -20.46 -5.26
N THR A 231 -5.96 -21.07 -5.57
CA THR A 231 -6.87 -20.48 -6.57
C THR A 231 -8.37 -20.42 -6.26
N GLU A 232 -8.91 -21.02 -5.18
CA GLU A 232 -10.37 -21.16 -5.06
C GLU A 232 -11.07 -20.20 -4.08
N CYS A 233 -10.32 -19.40 -3.32
CA CYS A 233 -10.88 -18.64 -2.18
C CYS A 233 -10.46 -17.16 -2.15
N HIS A 234 -10.25 -16.54 -3.31
CA HIS A 234 -9.88 -15.12 -3.41
C HIS A 234 -10.92 -14.23 -2.73
N SER A 235 -10.45 -13.12 -2.16
CA SER A 235 -11.27 -12.08 -1.52
C SER A 235 -12.04 -12.56 -0.28
N ARG A 236 -11.56 -13.63 0.38
CA ARG A 236 -12.06 -14.09 1.69
C ARG A 236 -11.09 -13.75 2.81
N TYR A 237 -11.48 -13.91 4.06
CA TYR A 237 -10.65 -13.55 5.21
C TYR A 237 -10.28 -14.78 6.04
N ILE A 238 -9.02 -14.84 6.45
CA ILE A 238 -8.51 -15.75 7.48
C ILE A 238 -8.39 -14.98 8.77
N ILE A 239 -8.97 -15.53 9.84
CA ILE A 239 -8.74 -15.08 11.20
C ILE A 239 -7.82 -16.06 11.93
N ALA A 240 -6.89 -15.50 12.69
CA ALA A 240 -6.06 -16.22 13.65
C ALA A 240 -6.51 -15.86 15.06
N THR A 241 -6.81 -16.88 15.84
CA THR A 241 -7.44 -16.79 17.17
C THR A 241 -6.94 -17.93 18.05
N ASP A 242 -7.18 -17.84 19.36
CA ASP A 242 -7.07 -19.02 20.21
C ASP A 242 -8.18 -20.02 19.89
N LYS A 243 -7.87 -21.31 19.98
CA LYS A 243 -8.81 -22.38 19.60
C LYS A 243 -10.09 -22.37 20.44
N GLU A 244 -10.00 -21.92 21.68
CA GLU A 244 -11.11 -21.87 22.64
C GLU A 244 -12.15 -20.79 22.28
N ASP A 245 -11.75 -19.77 21.52
CA ASP A 245 -12.61 -18.64 21.16
C ASP A 245 -13.46 -18.88 19.91
N ILE A 246 -13.09 -19.87 19.09
CA ILE A 246 -13.76 -20.16 17.81
C ILE A 246 -15.28 -20.37 17.95
N PRO A 247 -15.79 -21.12 18.94
CA PRO A 247 -17.24 -21.34 19.07
C PRO A 247 -18.02 -20.03 19.27
N GLN A 248 -17.51 -19.12 20.09
CA GLN A 248 -18.16 -17.83 20.34
C GLN A 248 -18.13 -16.93 19.10
N ILE A 249 -17.01 -16.91 18.38
CA ILE A 249 -16.88 -16.13 17.14
C ILE A 249 -17.83 -16.70 16.08
N ALA A 250 -17.95 -18.03 15.98
CA ALA A 250 -18.85 -18.69 15.04
C ALA A 250 -20.33 -18.37 15.32
N GLU A 251 -20.76 -18.38 16.59
CA GLU A 251 -22.13 -18.01 16.98
C GLU A 251 -22.47 -16.57 16.57
N LEU A 252 -21.58 -15.62 16.88
CA LEU A 252 -21.78 -14.21 16.53
C LEU A 252 -21.66 -13.93 15.02
N ALA A 253 -20.93 -14.77 14.29
CA ALA A 253 -20.85 -14.73 12.84
C ALA A 253 -22.16 -15.22 12.21
N GLU A 254 -22.76 -16.28 12.75
CA GLU A 254 -24.02 -16.85 12.26
C GLU A 254 -25.16 -15.82 12.36
N GLU A 255 -25.21 -15.02 13.42
CA GLU A 255 -26.14 -13.89 13.56
C GLU A 255 -26.05 -12.87 12.42
N LEU A 256 -24.89 -12.76 11.77
CA LEU A 256 -24.62 -11.82 10.68
C LEU A 256 -24.71 -12.48 9.30
N GLY A 257 -25.11 -13.76 9.20
CA GLY A 257 -25.09 -14.50 7.94
C GLY A 257 -23.69 -14.90 7.50
N LEU A 258 -22.78 -15.12 8.45
CA LEU A 258 -21.41 -15.55 8.20
C LEU A 258 -21.15 -16.92 8.86
N ILE A 259 -20.27 -17.71 8.26
CA ILE A 259 -19.79 -18.99 8.78
C ILE A 259 -18.30 -18.84 9.08
N VAL A 260 -17.89 -19.25 10.28
CA VAL A 260 -16.49 -19.34 10.66
C VAL A 260 -16.13 -20.81 10.77
N SER A 261 -15.18 -21.26 9.93
CA SER A 261 -14.77 -22.66 9.91
C SER A 261 -13.28 -22.80 10.12
N TYR A 262 -12.93 -23.56 11.17
CA TYR A 262 -11.56 -23.91 11.53
C TYR A 262 -10.99 -24.96 10.58
N PHE A 263 -9.74 -24.78 10.14
CA PHE A 263 -9.12 -25.70 9.19
C PHE A 263 -7.60 -25.90 9.35
N ALA A 264 -6.92 -25.04 10.09
CA ALA A 264 -5.46 -25.14 10.26
C ALA A 264 -4.99 -24.64 11.61
N LYS A 265 -3.78 -25.03 12.00
CA LYS A 265 -3.09 -24.53 13.20
C LYS A 265 -1.63 -24.18 12.93
N ALA A 266 -1.10 -23.24 13.70
CA ALA A 266 0.30 -22.88 13.70
C ALA A 266 1.14 -23.96 14.40
N ILE A 267 2.33 -24.22 13.85
CA ILE A 267 3.35 -25.11 14.43
C ILE A 267 4.70 -24.42 14.46
N SER A 268 5.58 -24.84 15.37
CA SER A 268 6.92 -24.26 15.55
C SER A 268 7.92 -24.64 14.45
N THR A 269 7.69 -25.73 13.71
CA THR A 269 8.55 -26.16 12.61
C THR A 269 8.26 -25.39 11.33
N PRO A 270 9.26 -24.87 10.59
CA PRO A 270 9.05 -23.96 9.45
C PRO A 270 8.60 -24.67 8.15
N VAL A 271 7.55 -25.48 8.27
CA VAL A 271 7.03 -26.35 7.21
C VAL A 271 5.53 -26.17 7.11
N PHE A 272 5.04 -26.10 5.88
CA PHE A 272 3.62 -26.25 5.56
C PHE A 272 3.33 -27.73 5.42
N SER A 273 2.62 -28.33 6.37
CA SER A 273 2.27 -29.76 6.37
C SER A 273 0.78 -29.94 6.17
N LEU A 274 0.41 -30.80 5.23
CA LEU A 274 -0.97 -30.99 4.83
C LEU A 274 -1.35 -32.47 4.82
N LEU A 275 -2.46 -32.77 5.49
CA LEU A 275 -3.02 -34.11 5.58
C LEU A 275 -4.11 -34.32 4.55
N GLN A 276 -4.14 -35.53 4.02
CA GLN A 276 -5.21 -36.04 3.18
C GLN A 276 -5.52 -37.46 3.64
N ARG A 277 -6.74 -37.68 4.16
CA ARG A 277 -7.19 -38.99 4.69
C ARG A 277 -6.21 -39.59 5.70
N GLU A 278 -5.86 -38.81 6.75
CA GLU A 278 -4.99 -39.21 7.87
C GLU A 278 -3.49 -39.44 7.53
N HIS A 279 -3.07 -39.21 6.29
CA HIS A 279 -1.67 -39.26 5.89
C HIS A 279 -1.17 -37.88 5.48
N ILE A 280 0.09 -37.55 5.81
CA ILE A 280 0.74 -36.34 5.30
C ILE A 280 0.97 -36.56 3.80
N SER A 281 0.18 -35.89 2.97
CA SER A 281 0.24 -35.98 1.51
C SER A 281 1.15 -34.93 0.90
N PHE A 282 1.33 -33.81 1.59
CA PHE A 282 2.15 -32.71 1.13
C PHE A 282 2.91 -32.04 2.28
N SER A 283 4.13 -31.63 1.97
CA SER A 283 4.96 -30.85 2.86
C SER A 283 5.83 -29.91 2.04
N ALA A 284 5.94 -28.64 2.42
CA ALA A 284 6.83 -27.68 1.78
C ALA A 284 7.46 -26.72 2.79
N ASP A 285 8.62 -26.17 2.44
CA ASP A 285 9.25 -25.11 3.22
C ASP A 285 8.39 -23.84 3.16
N MET A 286 8.15 -23.23 4.32
CA MET A 286 7.38 -21.99 4.42
C MET A 286 8.08 -20.83 3.72
N ALA A 287 9.42 -20.81 3.71
CA ALA A 287 10.19 -19.81 2.98
C ALA A 287 9.97 -19.91 1.47
N LEU A 288 9.92 -21.14 0.92
CA LEU A 288 9.65 -21.35 -0.49
C LEU A 288 8.29 -20.78 -0.90
N LEU A 289 7.24 -21.03 -0.11
CA LEU A 289 5.89 -20.51 -0.41
C LEU A 289 5.87 -18.98 -0.41
N ARG A 290 6.56 -18.33 0.54
CA ARG A 290 6.66 -16.87 0.59
C ARG A 290 7.46 -16.30 -0.57
N GLU A 291 8.59 -16.91 -0.92
CA GLU A 291 9.42 -16.46 -2.04
C GLU A 291 8.69 -16.61 -3.38
N LEU A 292 7.96 -17.71 -3.60
CA LEU A 292 7.09 -17.88 -4.77
C LEU A 292 5.91 -16.89 -4.76
N GLY A 293 5.33 -16.60 -3.59
CA GLY A 293 4.30 -15.57 -3.42
C GLY A 293 4.81 -14.14 -3.62
N GLY A 294 6.14 -13.95 -3.58
CA GLY A 294 6.82 -12.69 -3.88
C GLY A 294 7.32 -12.59 -5.32
N SER A 295 6.98 -13.56 -6.18
CA SER A 295 7.34 -13.51 -7.60
C SER A 295 6.87 -12.22 -8.26
N THR A 296 7.83 -11.47 -8.80
CA THR A 296 7.61 -10.16 -9.39
C THR A 296 7.38 -10.23 -10.89
N VAL A 297 6.59 -9.30 -11.42
CA VAL A 297 6.43 -9.09 -12.86
C VAL A 297 7.07 -7.75 -13.23
N PRO A 298 8.04 -7.74 -14.16
CA PRO A 298 8.55 -6.49 -14.70
C PRO A 298 7.46 -5.79 -15.52
N GLN A 299 7.24 -4.52 -15.25
CA GLN A 299 6.39 -3.65 -16.06
C GLN A 299 7.11 -2.38 -16.48
N SER A 300 6.87 -2.06 -17.75
CA SER A 300 7.23 -0.79 -18.34
C SER A 300 6.04 0.17 -18.26
N PHE A 301 6.31 1.43 -17.95
CA PHE A 301 5.31 2.47 -17.75
C PHE A 301 5.46 3.55 -18.81
N GLU A 302 4.35 3.99 -19.40
CA GLU A 302 4.30 5.17 -20.24
C GLU A 302 3.54 6.30 -19.54
N LEU A 303 4.26 7.28 -19.02
CA LEU A 303 3.72 8.45 -18.33
C LEU A 303 3.53 9.61 -19.32
N GLY A 304 2.38 9.60 -20.01
CA GLY A 304 1.92 10.66 -20.90
C GLY A 304 1.03 11.73 -20.25
N ALA A 305 0.30 12.47 -21.08
CA ALA A 305 -0.54 13.60 -20.68
C ALA A 305 -1.63 13.23 -19.65
N ASP A 306 -2.25 12.05 -19.79
CA ASP A 306 -3.31 11.60 -18.88
C ASP A 306 -2.79 11.38 -17.44
N HIS A 307 -1.53 10.99 -17.30
CA HIS A 307 -0.89 10.78 -16.00
C HIS A 307 -0.34 12.08 -15.38
N ARG A 308 -0.06 13.10 -16.22
CA ARG A 308 0.40 14.41 -15.76
C ARG A 308 -0.62 15.07 -14.84
N GLN A 309 -1.92 14.91 -15.12
CA GLN A 309 -2.95 15.46 -14.24
C GLN A 309 -2.91 14.79 -12.86
N SER A 310 -2.76 13.47 -12.78
CA SER A 310 -2.60 12.76 -11.49
C SER A 310 -1.37 13.23 -10.70
N PHE A 311 -0.27 13.52 -11.38
CA PHE A 311 0.92 14.11 -10.76
C PHE A 311 0.62 15.50 -10.18
N ILE A 312 0.00 16.39 -10.96
CA ILE A 312 -0.35 17.75 -10.53
C ILE A 312 -1.36 17.72 -9.37
N ASP A 313 -2.38 16.87 -9.45
CA ASP A 313 -3.39 16.72 -8.41
C ASP A 313 -2.77 16.24 -7.10
N ALA A 314 -1.82 15.30 -7.17
CA ALA A 314 -1.08 14.83 -6.00
C ALA A 314 -0.19 15.91 -5.39
N VAL A 315 0.50 16.72 -6.21
CA VAL A 315 1.27 17.89 -5.74
C VAL A 315 0.36 18.87 -5.01
N ASN A 316 -0.75 19.25 -5.63
CA ASN A 316 -1.69 20.23 -5.09
C ASN A 316 -2.38 19.72 -3.82
N SER A 317 -2.85 18.47 -3.81
CA SER A 317 -3.47 17.84 -2.64
C SER A 317 -2.50 17.80 -1.45
N THR A 318 -1.22 17.53 -1.72
CA THR A 318 -0.19 17.55 -0.67
C THR A 318 -0.01 18.96 -0.10
N ILE A 319 0.05 19.99 -0.95
CA ILE A 319 0.15 21.39 -0.49
C ILE A 319 -1.10 21.82 0.27
N ASP A 320 -2.29 21.50 -0.24
CA ASP A 320 -3.59 21.83 0.37
C ASP A 320 -3.72 21.21 1.78
N SER A 321 -3.06 20.07 2.02
CA SER A 321 -2.98 19.44 3.35
C SER A 321 -2.02 20.13 4.33
N LEU A 322 -1.05 20.90 3.83
CA LEU A 322 -0.02 21.59 4.62
C LEU A 322 -0.45 23.00 5.04
N LEU A 323 -1.17 23.71 4.16
CA LEU A 323 -1.57 25.10 4.39
C LEU A 323 -2.32 25.33 5.72
N PRO A 324 -3.23 24.45 6.17
CA PRO A 324 -3.89 24.60 7.47
C PRO A 324 -2.91 24.60 8.65
N ALA A 325 -1.95 23.67 8.67
CA ALA A 325 -0.95 23.60 9.74
C ALA A 325 -0.05 24.85 9.76
N LEU A 326 0.36 25.33 8.58
CA LEU A 326 1.11 26.58 8.46
C LEU A 326 0.32 27.80 8.95
N ALA A 327 -0.98 27.86 8.67
CA ALA A 327 -1.87 28.91 9.18
C ALA A 327 -2.03 28.84 10.71
N GLU A 328 -1.88 27.67 11.31
CA GLU A 328 -1.86 27.47 12.77
C GLU A 328 -0.49 27.75 13.41
N SER A 329 0.45 28.38 12.67
CA SER A 329 1.82 28.72 13.08
C SER A 329 2.82 27.56 13.16
N ALA A 330 2.50 26.40 12.58
CA ALA A 330 3.45 25.29 12.50
C ALA A 330 4.65 25.65 11.59
N ASP A 331 5.85 25.26 11.99
CA ASP A 331 7.00 25.20 11.09
C ASP A 331 6.95 23.89 10.27
N LEU A 332 7.51 23.90 9.06
CA LEU A 332 7.54 22.71 8.20
C LEU A 332 8.22 21.51 8.88
N GLN A 333 9.19 21.75 9.76
CA GLN A 333 9.90 20.71 10.52
C GLN A 333 9.10 20.16 11.71
N ASP A 334 8.12 20.93 12.17
CA ASP A 334 7.19 20.54 13.22
C ASP A 334 5.98 19.79 12.65
N ILE A 335 5.80 19.80 11.33
CA ILE A 335 4.76 19.05 10.64
C ILE A 335 5.25 17.63 10.34
N ILE A 336 4.39 16.64 10.60
CA ILE A 336 4.52 15.29 10.06
C ILE A 336 3.44 15.12 8.99
N LEU A 337 3.84 14.78 7.78
CA LEU A 337 2.93 14.44 6.70
C LEU A 337 2.60 12.94 6.76
N HIS A 338 1.33 12.60 6.76
CA HIS A 338 0.86 11.21 6.66
C HIS A 338 0.28 10.99 5.27
N THR A 339 0.87 10.06 4.54
CA THR A 339 0.44 9.69 3.18
C THR A 339 -0.14 8.28 3.18
N ASP A 340 -1.43 8.17 2.85
CA ASP A 340 -2.14 6.90 2.71
C ASP A 340 -2.43 6.66 1.23
N TYR A 341 -1.76 5.68 0.62
CA TYR A 341 -2.03 5.22 -0.73
C TYR A 341 -2.90 3.97 -0.68
N THR A 342 -3.96 3.93 -1.48
CA THR A 342 -4.70 2.70 -1.77
C THR A 342 -4.64 2.42 -3.25
N PHE A 343 -4.15 1.24 -3.63
CA PHE A 343 -4.09 0.76 -5.02
C PHE A 343 -5.04 -0.41 -5.22
N SER A 344 -5.43 -0.68 -6.47
CA SER A 344 -6.07 -1.95 -6.79
C SER A 344 -5.09 -3.10 -6.56
N ALA A 345 -5.55 -4.17 -5.92
CA ALA A 345 -4.79 -5.40 -5.72
C ALA A 345 -4.59 -6.16 -7.03
N ASP A 346 -5.50 -5.99 -7.99
CA ASP A 346 -5.49 -6.63 -9.30
C ASP A 346 -4.68 -5.78 -10.29
N ALA A 347 -3.60 -6.34 -10.82
CA ALA A 347 -2.68 -5.66 -11.73
C ALA A 347 -3.34 -5.25 -13.04
N ASP A 348 -4.31 -6.03 -13.54
CA ASP A 348 -4.97 -5.77 -14.83
C ASP A 348 -5.94 -4.59 -14.73
N LYS A 349 -6.46 -4.32 -13.53
CA LYS A 349 -7.39 -3.22 -13.27
C LYS A 349 -6.74 -2.01 -12.62
N ALA A 350 -5.54 -2.17 -12.10
CA ALA A 350 -4.83 -1.10 -11.42
C ALA A 350 -4.42 0.01 -12.43
N PRO A 351 -4.73 1.28 -12.15
CA PRO A 351 -4.21 2.39 -12.93
C PRO A 351 -2.76 2.64 -12.51
N LEU A 352 -1.86 1.69 -12.80
CA LEU A 352 -0.49 1.66 -12.27
C LEU A 352 0.30 2.91 -12.66
N GLY A 353 0.09 3.44 -13.89
CA GLY A 353 0.69 4.71 -14.34
C GLY A 353 0.24 5.92 -13.53
N ALA A 354 -1.07 6.06 -13.29
CA ALA A 354 -1.61 7.12 -12.44
C ALA A 354 -1.17 6.97 -10.97
N SER A 355 -1.02 5.73 -10.52
CA SER A 355 -0.51 5.39 -9.18
C SER A 355 0.93 5.86 -9.00
N LEU A 356 1.81 5.56 -9.96
CA LEU A 356 3.18 6.03 -9.97
C LEU A 356 3.26 7.56 -10.05
N ALA A 357 2.49 8.17 -10.95
CA ALA A 357 2.43 9.64 -11.08
C ALA A 357 1.99 10.31 -9.76
N SER A 358 1.02 9.74 -9.06
CA SER A 358 0.58 10.25 -7.75
C SER A 358 1.66 10.12 -6.67
N ILE A 359 2.38 8.99 -6.63
CA ILE A 359 3.54 8.81 -5.75
C ILE A 359 4.60 9.88 -6.04
N LEU A 360 4.92 10.12 -7.32
CA LEU A 360 5.90 11.12 -7.73
C LEU A 360 5.49 12.54 -7.31
N GLY A 361 4.21 12.90 -7.43
CA GLY A 361 3.72 14.21 -7.02
C GLY A 361 3.87 14.47 -5.53
N VAL A 362 3.46 13.51 -4.70
CA VAL A 362 3.64 13.58 -3.24
C VAL A 362 5.12 13.61 -2.87
N TYR A 363 5.92 12.73 -3.47
CA TYR A 363 7.37 12.66 -3.28
C TYR A 363 8.04 14.01 -3.58
N ARG A 364 7.63 14.68 -4.66
CA ARG A 364 8.20 15.97 -5.07
C ARG A 364 8.03 17.02 -3.98
N VAL A 365 6.82 17.16 -3.43
CA VAL A 365 6.53 18.14 -2.38
C VAL A 365 7.32 17.83 -1.10
N ILE A 366 7.37 16.56 -0.69
CA ILE A 366 8.13 16.14 0.51
C ILE A 366 9.60 16.51 0.39
N CYS A 367 10.21 16.25 -0.78
CA CYS A 367 11.64 16.54 -0.99
C CYS A 367 11.92 18.04 -1.13
N GLU A 368 11.12 18.77 -1.90
CA GLU A 368 11.31 20.21 -2.13
C GLU A 368 11.13 21.04 -0.85
N LEU A 369 10.23 20.62 0.04
CA LEU A 369 9.97 21.30 1.30
C LEU A 369 10.67 20.67 2.51
N CYS A 370 11.39 19.55 2.31
CA CYS A 370 12.10 18.81 3.35
C CYS A 370 11.21 18.48 4.57
N ILE A 371 10.03 17.92 4.32
CA ILE A 371 9.02 17.67 5.35
C ILE A 371 9.16 16.23 5.88
N PRO A 372 9.22 16.01 7.21
CA PRO A 372 9.12 14.68 7.77
C PRO A 372 7.82 13.99 7.36
N ASN A 373 7.88 12.77 6.85
CA ASN A 373 6.67 12.04 6.47
C ASN A 373 6.63 10.60 7.00
N SER A 374 5.42 10.11 7.18
CA SER A 374 5.10 8.69 7.29
C SER A 374 4.23 8.31 6.10
N TYR A 375 4.27 7.04 5.73
CA TYR A 375 3.51 6.52 4.60
C TYR A 375 2.83 5.22 4.99
N ARG A 376 1.71 4.93 4.33
CA ARG A 376 1.04 3.64 4.35
C ARG A 376 0.57 3.32 2.94
N VAL A 377 0.82 2.09 2.52
CA VAL A 377 0.32 1.55 1.25
C VAL A 377 -0.66 0.43 1.56
N ARG A 378 -1.83 0.48 0.93
CA ARG A 378 -2.87 -0.54 1.00
C ARG A 378 -3.21 -1.03 -0.40
N TYR A 379 -3.54 -2.29 -0.50
CA TYR A 379 -4.08 -2.90 -1.72
C TYR A 379 -5.52 -3.30 -1.45
N SER A 380 -6.43 -2.88 -2.33
CA SER A 380 -7.87 -3.09 -2.24
C SER A 380 -8.34 -3.86 -3.46
N HIS A 381 -9.35 -4.72 -3.32
CA HIS A 381 -9.97 -5.39 -4.47
C HIS A 381 -10.87 -4.46 -5.31
N LYS A 382 -10.95 -3.17 -4.94
CA LYS A 382 -11.61 -2.13 -5.72
C LYS A 382 -10.67 -1.57 -6.78
N ASP A 383 -11.23 -1.19 -7.92
CA ASP A 383 -10.53 -0.54 -9.03
C ASP A 383 -10.28 0.95 -8.74
N GLU A 384 -9.78 1.27 -7.54
CA GLU A 384 -9.70 2.63 -7.03
C GLU A 384 -8.27 2.97 -6.59
N LEU A 385 -7.74 4.05 -7.17
CA LEU A 385 -6.59 4.77 -6.65
C LEU A 385 -7.11 5.83 -5.67
N SER A 386 -6.71 5.77 -4.41
CA SER A 386 -6.96 6.85 -3.45
C SER A 386 -5.68 7.34 -2.79
N LEU A 387 -5.58 8.66 -2.67
CA LEU A 387 -4.51 9.37 -2.00
C LEU A 387 -5.11 10.16 -0.83
N GLY A 388 -4.77 9.78 0.39
CA GLY A 388 -5.01 10.57 1.59
C GLY A 388 -3.73 11.28 2.01
N VAL A 389 -3.78 12.60 2.14
CA VAL A 389 -2.68 13.37 2.73
C VAL A 389 -3.21 14.18 3.90
N THR A 390 -2.60 13.99 5.07
CA THR A 390 -2.94 14.73 6.28
C THR A 390 -1.67 15.21 6.96
N SER A 391 -1.75 16.33 7.67
CA SER A 391 -0.65 16.90 8.43
C SER A 391 -0.95 16.87 9.93
N GLU A 392 0.06 16.52 10.72
CA GLU A 392 0.04 16.59 12.18
C GLU A 392 1.11 17.57 12.65
N GLN A 393 0.75 18.53 13.51
CA GLN A 393 1.70 19.46 14.12
C GLN A 393 2.24 18.86 15.44
N LYS A 394 3.56 18.81 15.60
CA LYS A 394 4.22 18.52 16.88
C LYS A 394 3.97 19.66 17.87
N ASP A 395 3.83 19.34 19.15
CA ASP A 395 3.63 20.31 20.25
C ASP A 395 4.45 21.60 20.03
N GLY A 396 3.74 22.71 19.79
CA GLY A 396 4.34 23.95 19.30
C GLY A 396 3.64 25.20 19.81
N LEU A 397 3.98 26.35 19.22
CA LEU A 397 3.48 27.69 19.55
C LEU A 397 1.95 27.74 19.73
N PRO A 398 1.43 28.72 20.50
CA PRO A 398 -0.02 28.90 20.65
C PRO A 398 -0.70 29.00 19.28
N LYS A 399 -1.72 28.18 19.06
CA LYS A 399 -2.47 28.18 17.80
C LYS A 399 -3.02 29.58 17.50
N LEU A 400 -2.78 30.05 16.28
CA LEU A 400 -3.36 31.30 15.80
C LEU A 400 -4.89 31.14 15.67
N PRO A 401 -5.67 32.15 16.06
CA PRO A 401 -7.09 32.21 15.75
C PRO A 401 -7.34 32.11 14.24
N SER A 402 -8.40 31.40 13.85
CA SER A 402 -8.84 31.31 12.46
C SER A 402 -9.81 32.41 12.03
N CYS A 403 -10.12 33.35 12.93
CA CYS A 403 -11.07 34.42 12.72
C CYS A 403 -10.43 35.76 13.09
N PHE A 404 -10.88 36.83 12.44
CA PHE A 404 -10.41 38.16 12.74
C PHE A 404 -10.65 38.52 14.20
N SER A 405 -9.63 39.09 14.84
CA SER A 405 -9.62 39.25 16.30
C SER A 405 -9.37 40.69 16.76
N ARG A 406 -8.95 41.61 15.89
CA ARG A 406 -8.60 42.98 16.28
C ARG A 406 -9.09 44.02 15.27
N SER A 407 -9.54 45.17 15.76
CA SER A 407 -9.78 46.35 14.94
C SER A 407 -8.48 47.08 14.59
N PHE A 408 -8.48 47.78 13.45
CA PHE A 408 -7.35 48.54 12.88
C PHE A 408 -6.14 47.68 12.50
N SER A 409 -6.39 46.45 12.04
CA SER A 409 -5.38 45.54 11.49
C SER A 409 -5.51 45.42 9.96
N GLY A 410 -4.39 45.13 9.30
CA GLY A 410 -4.34 44.89 7.86
C GLY A 410 -4.55 43.41 7.55
N VAL A 411 -5.28 43.10 6.48
CA VAL A 411 -5.54 41.74 6.03
C VAL A 411 -4.84 41.49 4.70
N TYR A 412 -3.98 40.48 4.67
CA TYR A 412 -3.11 40.19 3.53
C TYR A 412 -3.32 38.76 3.03
N LEU A 413 -3.24 38.56 1.72
CA LEU A 413 -3.11 37.25 1.10
C LEU A 413 -1.64 36.97 0.82
N LEU A 414 -1.09 35.96 1.49
CA LEU A 414 0.21 35.37 1.16
C LEU A 414 -0.05 34.18 0.25
N SER A 415 0.37 34.28 -1.01
CA SER A 415 0.29 33.21 -2.00
C SER A 415 1.67 32.95 -2.61
N PHE A 416 1.78 31.86 -3.35
CA PHE A 416 2.99 31.49 -4.09
C PHE A 416 2.68 31.39 -5.59
N ASP A 417 3.72 31.56 -6.39
CA ASP A 417 3.61 31.56 -7.84
C ASP A 417 3.48 30.14 -8.39
N HIS A 418 3.03 30.06 -9.64
CA HIS A 418 2.98 28.82 -10.39
C HIS A 418 3.85 28.98 -11.64
N THR A 419 4.55 27.91 -12.00
CA THR A 419 5.28 27.80 -13.26
C THR A 419 4.32 27.82 -14.45
N GLU A 420 4.83 28.06 -15.66
CA GLU A 420 4.06 27.98 -16.92
C GLU A 420 3.34 26.61 -17.08
N ASN A 421 3.90 25.60 -16.43
CA ASN A 421 3.43 24.22 -16.39
C ASN A 421 2.35 23.97 -15.34
N THR A 422 1.80 24.99 -14.68
CA THR A 422 0.78 24.89 -13.60
C THR A 422 1.23 24.21 -12.31
N LEU A 423 2.51 23.81 -12.22
CA LEU A 423 3.11 23.36 -10.97
C LEU A 423 3.45 24.56 -10.08
N PRO A 424 3.38 24.40 -8.75
CA PRO A 424 3.83 25.43 -7.82
C PRO A 424 5.31 25.76 -8.06
N ASP A 425 5.64 27.04 -8.00
CA ASP A 425 7.03 27.47 -7.86
C ASP A 425 7.47 27.18 -6.43
N PHE A 426 8.31 26.15 -6.26
CA PHE A 426 8.79 25.72 -4.95
C PHE A 426 9.73 26.74 -4.29
N GLU A 427 10.37 27.63 -5.05
CA GLU A 427 11.17 28.73 -4.49
C GLU A 427 10.26 29.79 -3.87
N SER A 428 9.23 30.22 -4.62
CA SER A 428 8.19 31.15 -4.14
C SER A 428 7.45 30.56 -2.93
N LEU A 429 7.10 29.27 -2.97
CA LEU A 429 6.46 28.56 -1.86
C LEU A 429 7.34 28.49 -0.60
N ARG A 430 8.63 28.18 -0.72
CA ARG A 430 9.58 28.20 0.41
C ARG A 430 9.75 29.60 0.97
N GLY A 431 9.80 30.61 0.10
CA GLY A 431 9.83 32.02 0.50
C GLY A 431 8.60 32.40 1.32
N MET A 432 7.41 32.00 0.87
CA MET A 432 6.17 32.19 1.61
C MET A 432 6.20 31.54 3.00
N CYS A 433 6.60 30.26 3.08
CA CYS A 433 6.68 29.53 4.35
C CYS A 433 7.66 30.19 5.33
N SER A 434 8.83 30.62 4.84
CA SER A 434 9.86 31.28 5.65
C SER A 434 9.37 32.63 6.19
N PHE A 435 8.68 33.41 5.36
CA PHE A 435 8.12 34.69 5.77
C PHE A 435 7.03 34.54 6.84
N ILE A 436 6.14 33.55 6.69
CA ILE A 436 5.11 33.25 7.70
C ILE A 436 5.76 32.90 9.03
N LYS A 437 6.80 32.05 9.01
CA LYS A 437 7.56 31.69 10.22
C LYS A 437 8.16 32.92 10.91
N GLU A 438 8.76 33.84 10.17
CA GLU A 438 9.31 35.09 10.72
C GLU A 438 8.22 35.99 11.33
N LEU A 439 7.06 36.09 10.67
CA LEU A 439 5.92 36.87 11.18
C LEU A 439 5.31 36.24 12.44
N CYS A 440 5.21 34.91 12.51
CA CYS A 440 4.81 34.19 13.72
C CYS A 440 5.79 34.44 14.87
N ALA A 441 7.10 34.31 14.60
CA ALA A 441 8.14 34.49 15.61
C ALA A 441 8.21 35.93 16.16
N SER A 442 7.88 36.93 15.35
CA SER A 442 7.82 38.34 15.76
C SER A 442 6.49 38.74 16.42
N GLY A 443 5.48 37.86 16.45
CA GLY A 443 4.15 38.17 16.95
C GLY A 443 3.36 39.16 16.08
N ALA A 444 3.74 39.30 14.80
CA ALA A 444 3.10 40.21 13.88
C ALA A 444 1.71 39.71 13.44
N ILE A 445 1.54 38.38 13.33
CA ILE A 445 0.29 37.73 12.95
C ILE A 445 -0.67 37.67 14.13
N ILE A 446 -1.89 38.14 13.90
CA ILE A 446 -3.00 38.13 14.85
C ILE A 446 -3.90 36.92 14.63
N SER A 447 -4.24 36.64 13.38
CA SER A 447 -5.08 35.51 12.96
C SER A 447 -4.69 35.08 11.55
N ALA A 448 -4.95 33.81 11.20
CA ALA A 448 -4.63 33.29 9.88
C ALA A 448 -5.58 32.17 9.44
N LYS A 449 -5.74 32.02 8.12
CA LYS A 449 -6.61 31.01 7.50
C LYS A 449 -6.02 30.52 6.19
N ALA A 450 -5.96 29.21 6.00
CA ALA A 450 -5.57 28.61 4.73
C ALA A 450 -6.59 28.91 3.61
N VAL A 451 -6.09 29.04 2.39
CA VAL A 451 -6.85 29.21 1.15
C VAL A 451 -6.50 28.08 0.20
N ASN A 452 -7.49 27.23 -0.11
CA ASN A 452 -7.35 26.09 -1.00
C ASN A 452 -8.25 26.29 -2.25
N GLY A 453 -8.10 27.42 -2.95
CA GLY A 453 -8.90 27.79 -4.12
C GLY A 453 -9.58 29.16 -3.98
N SER A 454 -10.72 29.20 -3.27
CA SER A 454 -11.56 30.40 -3.16
C SER A 454 -11.13 31.31 -2.01
N VAL A 455 -10.51 32.45 -2.34
CA VAL A 455 -10.19 33.52 -1.36
C VAL A 455 -11.45 34.06 -0.68
N SER A 456 -12.58 34.11 -1.41
CA SER A 456 -13.86 34.59 -0.88
C SER A 456 -14.39 33.74 0.25
N GLU A 457 -14.40 32.43 0.06
CA GLU A 457 -14.90 31.49 1.07
C GLU A 457 -14.03 31.53 2.32
N ALA A 458 -12.71 31.66 2.15
CA ALA A 458 -11.80 31.80 3.27
C ALA A 458 -12.04 33.12 4.04
N LEU A 459 -12.22 34.25 3.35
CA LEU A 459 -12.54 35.54 3.98
C LEU A 459 -13.88 35.50 4.72
N ASP A 460 -14.92 34.93 4.11
CA ASP A 460 -16.25 34.82 4.73
C ASP A 460 -16.18 33.97 6.00
N ALA A 461 -15.40 32.88 5.98
CA ALA A 461 -15.17 32.05 7.15
C ALA A 461 -14.43 32.78 8.30
N MET A 462 -13.62 33.80 8.00
CA MET A 462 -12.91 34.59 9.01
C MET A 462 -13.77 35.71 9.64
N GLN A 463 -14.84 36.16 8.96
CA GLN A 463 -15.64 37.36 9.31
C GLN A 463 -16.75 37.12 10.35
N THR A 464 -16.45 36.41 11.44
CA THR A 464 -17.47 36.05 12.45
C THR A 464 -17.88 37.21 13.37
N ALA A 465 -16.91 37.95 13.92
CA ALA A 465 -17.17 39.05 14.87
C ALA A 465 -16.77 40.44 14.34
N HIS A 466 -15.76 40.50 13.47
CA HIS A 466 -15.23 41.72 12.87
C HIS A 466 -15.44 41.70 11.36
N ARG A 467 -15.80 42.86 10.79
CA ARG A 467 -16.02 43.01 9.34
C ARG A 467 -14.80 43.65 8.71
N ILE A 468 -14.34 43.05 7.61
CA ILE A 468 -13.30 43.62 6.76
C ILE A 468 -13.93 44.65 5.81
N ILE A 469 -13.24 45.77 5.62
CA ILE A 469 -13.51 46.66 4.49
C ILE A 469 -12.50 46.29 3.40
N LEU A 470 -13.01 45.67 2.34
CA LEU A 470 -12.20 45.22 1.20
C LEU A 470 -11.73 46.41 0.35
N GLU A 471 -10.48 46.35 -0.09
CA GLU A 471 -9.98 47.23 -1.14
C GLU A 471 -10.38 46.67 -2.51
N LYS A 472 -11.30 47.37 -3.20
CA LYS A 472 -11.90 46.93 -4.48
C LYS A 472 -10.89 46.50 -5.55
N SER A 473 -9.69 47.08 -5.58
CA SER A 473 -8.67 46.80 -6.61
C SER A 473 -7.97 45.46 -6.46
N ALA A 474 -7.95 44.87 -5.27
CA ALA A 474 -7.21 43.63 -5.01
C ALA A 474 -7.95 42.37 -5.53
N TYR A 475 -9.28 42.40 -5.54
CA TYR A 475 -10.10 41.21 -5.78
C TYR A 475 -10.20 40.78 -7.24
N ASP A 476 -10.24 41.75 -8.16
CA ASP A 476 -10.43 41.50 -9.60
C ASP A 476 -9.22 40.79 -10.25
N THR A 477 -8.11 40.67 -9.54
CA THR A 477 -6.85 40.05 -10.02
C THR A 477 -6.64 38.63 -9.52
N LEU A 478 -7.48 38.12 -8.60
CA LEU A 478 -7.28 36.81 -7.97
C LEU A 478 -7.98 35.70 -8.76
N SER A 479 -7.24 34.63 -9.07
CA SER A 479 -7.81 33.46 -9.75
C SER A 479 -8.62 32.60 -8.79
N SER A 480 -9.59 31.84 -9.32
CA SER A 480 -10.38 30.87 -8.55
C SER A 480 -9.57 29.65 -8.07
N SER A 481 -8.32 29.52 -8.48
CA SER A 481 -7.40 28.44 -8.11
C SER A 481 -6.28 28.89 -7.15
N THR A 482 -6.47 30.04 -6.50
CA THR A 482 -5.43 30.63 -5.64
C THR A 482 -5.20 29.77 -4.40
N ARG A 483 -3.93 29.47 -4.12
CA ARG A 483 -3.49 28.75 -2.92
C ARG A 483 -2.61 29.66 -2.06
N GLY A 484 -2.77 29.58 -0.76
CA GLY A 484 -2.04 30.44 0.16
C GLY A 484 -2.66 30.53 1.54
N ILE A 485 -2.33 31.61 2.25
CA ILE A 485 -2.79 31.88 3.60
C ILE A 485 -3.21 33.35 3.69
N ILE A 486 -4.42 33.59 4.18
CA ILE A 486 -4.87 34.92 4.58
C ILE A 486 -4.37 35.18 5.99
N VAL A 487 -3.77 36.35 6.20
CA VAL A 487 -3.15 36.74 7.46
C VAL A 487 -3.67 38.11 7.90
N GLU A 488 -4.15 38.19 9.13
CA GLU A 488 -4.37 39.46 9.84
C GLU A 488 -3.07 39.87 10.52
N SER A 489 -2.57 41.06 10.21
CA SER A 489 -1.31 41.58 10.75
C SER A 489 -1.50 42.90 11.50
N SER A 490 -0.75 43.03 12.59
CA SER A 490 -0.63 44.26 13.38
C SER A 490 0.28 45.32 12.73
N ILE A 491 1.06 44.92 11.73
CA ILE A 491 2.00 45.79 11.00
C ILE A 491 1.82 45.65 9.49
N PRO A 492 2.20 46.67 8.69
CA PRO A 492 2.25 46.54 7.25
C PRO A 492 3.23 45.44 6.82
N LEU A 493 2.77 44.52 5.98
CA LEU A 493 3.60 43.42 5.46
C LEU A 493 4.34 43.84 4.18
N LYS A 494 5.57 43.34 4.02
CA LYS A 494 6.40 43.57 2.83
C LYS A 494 6.09 42.61 1.67
N MET A 495 5.37 41.53 1.95
CA MET A 495 4.99 40.50 0.99
C MET A 495 3.50 40.21 1.14
N GLY A 496 2.88 39.81 0.04
CA GLY A 496 1.44 39.54 -0.04
C GLY A 496 0.63 40.69 -0.61
N ILE A 497 -0.60 40.37 -1.00
CA ILE A 497 -1.57 41.33 -1.53
C ILE A 497 -2.41 41.84 -0.36
N LEU A 498 -2.44 43.15 -0.14
CA LEU A 498 -3.37 43.76 0.82
C LEU A 498 -4.80 43.59 0.30
N LEU A 499 -5.62 42.84 1.03
CA LEU A 499 -7.03 42.61 0.69
C LEU A 499 -7.95 43.68 1.27
N GLY A 500 -7.56 44.25 2.42
CA GLY A 500 -8.36 45.24 3.11
C GLY A 500 -7.88 45.51 4.54
N SER A 501 -8.71 46.23 5.28
CA SER A 501 -8.45 46.54 6.70
C SER A 501 -9.69 46.28 7.54
N ILE A 502 -9.48 45.85 8.78
CA ILE A 502 -10.53 45.66 9.78
C ILE A 502 -10.66 46.98 10.55
N TYR A 503 -11.89 47.45 10.75
CA TYR A 503 -12.18 48.69 11.47
C TYR A 503 -12.89 48.42 12.80
#